data_AF-A0A963H603-F1
#
_entry.id   AF-A0A963H603-F1
#
_cell.length_a   1.000
_cell.length_b   1.000
_cell.length_c   1.000
_cell.angle_alpha   90.00
_cell.angle_beta   90.00
_cell.angle_gamma   90.00
#
_symmetry.space_group_name_H-M   'P 1'
#
loop_
_entity.id
_entity.type
_entity.pdbx_description
1 polymer ?
#
loop_
_entity_poly.entity_id
_entity_poly.type
_entity_poly.pdbx_seq_one_letter_code
_entity_poly.pdbx_strand_id
1 'polypeptide(L)'
;DAFFAEHFVTNYCPLAFLDNGRNLTPDKLPAADTAALFAACDAHLRTQLETLQPEWVIGVGAWAEKRAATVAAGLPVKLGRVLHPSPASPAANRGWAEAATRQLVELGVWTA
;
A
#
# COMPACT_ATOMS: atom_id res chain seq x y z
N ASP A 1 22.75 -3.61 5.35
CA ASP A 1 22.15 -3.12 4.09
C ASP A 1 21.92 -4.24 3.10
N ALA A 2 20.66 -4.69 2.99
CA ALA A 2 20.20 -5.64 1.96
C ALA A 2 18.66 -5.62 1.79
N PHE A 3 17.99 -4.49 2.09
CA PHE A 3 16.51 -4.42 2.12
C PHE A 3 15.86 -4.99 0.85
N PHE A 4 16.33 -4.55 -0.31
CA PHE A 4 15.78 -4.94 -1.61
C PHE A 4 16.12 -6.36 -2.06
N ALA A 5 16.93 -7.11 -1.30
CA ALA A 5 17.11 -8.54 -1.56
C ALA A 5 15.80 -9.30 -1.31
N GLU A 6 15.03 -8.88 -0.29
CA GLU A 6 13.81 -9.56 0.17
C GLU A 6 12.56 -8.66 0.13
N HIS A 7 12.71 -7.38 -0.27
CA HIS A 7 11.61 -6.40 -0.25
C HIS A 7 11.50 -5.62 -1.55
N PHE A 8 10.26 -5.25 -1.88
CA PHE A 8 9.95 -4.36 -2.98
C PHE A 8 8.86 -3.37 -2.55
N VAL A 9 8.94 -2.14 -3.06
CA VAL A 9 7.97 -1.07 -2.72
C VAL A 9 7.35 -0.55 -4.00
N THR A 10 6.03 -0.53 -4.05
CA THR A 10 5.26 0.04 -5.16
C THR A 10 4.05 0.81 -4.64
N ASN A 11 3.62 1.80 -5.41
CA ASN A 11 2.33 2.44 -5.20
C ASN A 11 1.24 1.62 -5.89
N TYR A 12 0.09 1.49 -5.24
CA TYR A 12 -1.09 0.91 -5.89
C TYR A 12 -1.46 1.63 -7.18
N CYS A 13 -1.34 2.97 -7.19
CA CYS A 13 -1.65 3.80 -8.34
C CYS A 13 -0.48 4.75 -8.61
N PRO A 14 0.11 4.76 -9.83
CA PRO A 14 1.31 5.55 -10.12
C PRO A 14 1.00 7.02 -10.44
N LEU A 15 -0.27 7.40 -10.56
CA LEU A 15 -0.70 8.74 -10.91
C LEU A 15 -0.96 9.60 -9.67
N ALA A 16 -0.55 10.86 -9.75
CA ALA A 16 -0.92 11.91 -8.82
C ALA A 16 -1.84 12.92 -9.53
N PHE A 17 -2.93 13.33 -8.87
CA PHE A 17 -3.88 14.31 -9.40
C PHE A 17 -3.75 15.61 -8.63
N LEU A 18 -3.77 16.74 -9.34
CA LEU A 18 -3.69 18.07 -8.74
C LEU A 18 -4.84 18.93 -9.23
N ASP A 19 -5.42 19.71 -8.31
CA ASP A 19 -6.38 20.77 -8.59
C ASP A 19 -5.85 22.07 -8.00
N ASN A 20 -5.55 23.05 -8.85
CA ASN A 20 -4.99 24.36 -8.45
C ASN A 20 -3.77 24.22 -7.49
N GLY A 21 -2.87 23.27 -7.78
CA GLY A 21 -1.67 23.01 -6.98
C GLY A 21 -1.91 22.22 -5.69
N ARG A 22 -3.15 21.80 -5.39
CA ARG A 22 -3.49 20.96 -4.23
C ARG A 22 -3.62 19.50 -4.64
N ASN A 23 -3.14 18.60 -3.80
CA ASN A 23 -3.31 17.16 -4.01
C ASN A 23 -4.81 16.80 -4.03
N LEU A 24 -5.24 16.20 -5.13
CA LEU A 24 -6.58 15.68 -5.31
C LEU A 24 -6.53 14.17 -5.18
N THR A 25 -7.17 13.63 -4.14
CA THR A 25 -7.22 12.19 -3.93
C THR A 25 -8.27 11.55 -4.85
N PRO A 26 -8.10 10.29 -5.27
CA PRO A 26 -9.01 9.65 -6.24
C PRO A 26 -10.49 9.63 -5.85
N ASP A 27 -10.82 9.72 -4.55
CA ASP A 27 -12.19 9.84 -4.03
C ASP A 27 -12.87 11.18 -4.38
N LYS A 28 -12.10 12.16 -4.83
CA LYS A 28 -12.58 13.49 -5.24
C LYS A 28 -12.70 13.67 -6.75
N LEU A 29 -12.36 12.64 -7.53
CA LEU A 29 -12.57 12.61 -8.98
C LEU A 29 -14.04 12.24 -9.29
N PRO A 30 -14.54 12.57 -10.50
CA PRO A 30 -15.83 12.06 -10.96
C PRO A 30 -15.89 10.54 -10.87
N ALA A 31 -17.03 9.98 -10.46
CA ALA A 31 -17.16 8.56 -10.17
C ALA A 31 -16.76 7.63 -11.34
N ALA A 32 -17.05 8.03 -12.57
CA ALA A 32 -16.66 7.28 -13.76
C ALA A 32 -15.13 7.23 -13.94
N ASP A 33 -14.45 8.35 -13.70
CA ASP A 33 -12.99 8.45 -13.79
C ASP A 33 -12.32 7.66 -12.66
N THR A 34 -12.85 7.74 -11.43
CA THR A 34 -12.37 6.95 -10.29
C THR A 34 -12.50 5.44 -10.56
N ALA A 35 -13.61 5.00 -11.15
CA ALA A 35 -13.82 3.59 -11.46
C ALA A 35 -12.82 3.07 -12.51
N ALA A 36 -12.63 3.81 -13.60
CA ALA A 36 -11.65 3.47 -14.64
C ALA A 36 -10.21 3.47 -14.08
N LEU A 37 -9.87 4.47 -13.27
CA LEU A 37 -8.58 4.55 -12.60
C LEU A 37 -8.33 3.35 -11.68
N PHE A 38 -9.31 3.00 -10.85
CA PHE A 38 -9.17 1.87 -9.94
C PHE A 38 -9.08 0.53 -10.68
N ALA A 39 -9.82 0.34 -11.77
CA ALA A 39 -9.66 -0.86 -12.60
C ALA A 39 -8.24 -0.99 -13.17
N ALA A 40 -7.66 0.11 -13.66
CA ALA A 40 -6.28 0.11 -14.16
C ALA A 40 -5.24 -0.12 -13.05
N CYS A 41 -5.42 0.52 -11.89
CA CYS A 41 -4.52 0.37 -10.74
C CYS A 41 -4.65 -1.02 -10.07
N ASP A 42 -5.83 -1.65 -10.09
CA ASP A 42 -6.02 -3.05 -9.71
C ASP A 42 -5.27 -4.00 -10.64
N ALA A 43 -5.40 -3.83 -11.95
CA ALA A 43 -4.69 -4.65 -12.93
C ALA A 43 -3.16 -4.49 -12.82
N HIS A 44 -2.69 -3.26 -12.55
CA HIS A 44 -1.28 -2.99 -12.28
C HIS A 44 -0.80 -3.77 -11.05
N LEU A 45 -1.46 -3.61 -9.89
CA LEU A 45 -1.05 -4.32 -8.68
C LEU A 45 -1.15 -5.84 -8.86
N ARG A 46 -2.19 -6.34 -9.54
CA ARG A 46 -2.35 -7.77 -9.83
C ARG A 46 -1.14 -8.32 -10.58
N THR A 47 -0.72 -7.62 -11.63
CA THR A 47 0.46 -7.98 -12.42
C THR A 47 1.72 -8.04 -11.54
N GLN A 48 1.90 -7.08 -10.62
CA GLN A 48 3.03 -7.08 -9.69
C GLN A 48 3.00 -8.31 -8.77
N LEU A 49 1.84 -8.64 -8.19
CA LEU A 49 1.70 -9.78 -7.28
C LEU A 49 1.96 -11.12 -7.99
N GLU A 50 1.44 -11.29 -9.20
CA GLU A 50 1.62 -12.51 -9.99
C GLU A 50 3.06 -12.66 -10.50
N THR A 51 3.75 -11.55 -10.76
CA THR A 51 5.14 -11.55 -11.25
C THR A 51 6.14 -11.76 -10.12
N LEU A 52 5.99 -11.02 -9.02
CA LEU A 52 6.94 -11.05 -7.90
C LEU A 52 6.68 -12.23 -6.95
N GLN A 53 5.47 -12.80 -6.98
CA GLN A 53 5.04 -13.93 -6.14
C GLN A 53 5.44 -13.76 -4.66
N PRO A 54 5.14 -12.62 -4.04
CA PRO A 54 5.61 -12.35 -2.68
C PRO A 54 4.88 -13.24 -1.66
N GLU A 55 5.55 -13.59 -0.57
CA GLU A 55 4.86 -14.23 0.57
C GLU A 55 3.88 -13.26 1.25
N TRP A 56 4.25 -11.99 1.35
CA TRP A 56 3.51 -10.94 2.03
C TRP A 56 3.22 -9.74 1.14
N VAL A 57 2.02 -9.18 1.29
CA VAL A 57 1.67 -7.85 0.78
C VAL A 57 1.29 -6.97 1.96
N ILE A 58 2.09 -5.93 2.19
CA ILE A 58 1.92 -5.02 3.32
C ILE A 58 1.35 -3.69 2.84
N GLY A 59 0.10 -3.43 3.21
CA GLY A 59 -0.51 -2.12 2.99
C GLY A 59 0.13 -1.06 3.89
N VAL A 60 0.68 0.00 3.30
CA VAL A 60 1.11 1.18 4.06
C VAL A 60 -0.13 2.05 4.31
N GLY A 61 -0.77 1.85 5.46
CA GLY A 61 -2.07 2.45 5.80
C GLY A 61 -3.28 1.62 5.37
N ALA A 62 -4.44 1.94 5.98
CA ALA A 62 -5.68 1.15 5.85
C ALA A 62 -6.27 1.16 4.44
N TRP A 63 -6.07 2.24 3.68
CA TRP A 63 -6.57 2.30 2.31
C TRP A 63 -5.82 1.33 1.39
N ALA A 64 -4.48 1.31 1.48
CA ALA A 64 -3.63 0.41 0.71
C ALA A 64 -3.91 -1.06 1.06
N GLU A 65 -4.06 -1.39 2.34
CA GLU A 65 -4.44 -2.74 2.80
C GLU A 65 -5.75 -3.21 2.15
N LYS A 66 -6.79 -2.37 2.14
CA LYS A 66 -8.10 -2.72 1.55
C LYS A 66 -8.02 -2.95 0.05
N ARG A 67 -7.25 -2.13 -0.69
CA ARG A 67 -7.03 -2.33 -2.13
C ARG A 67 -6.23 -3.60 -2.38
N ALA A 68 -5.15 -3.82 -1.65
CA ALA A 68 -4.35 -5.04 -1.74
C ALA A 68 -5.20 -6.29 -1.49
N ALA A 69 -6.06 -6.29 -0.46
CA ALA A 69 -6.94 -7.41 -0.16
C ALA A 69 -7.92 -7.74 -1.30
N THR A 70 -8.43 -6.71 -1.98
CA THR A 70 -9.31 -6.89 -3.14
C THR A 70 -8.56 -7.53 -4.30
N VAL A 71 -7.38 -7.01 -4.64
CA VAL A 71 -6.58 -7.47 -5.78
C VAL A 71 -5.96 -8.84 -5.56
N ALA A 72 -5.54 -9.13 -4.32
CA ALA A 72 -4.91 -10.38 -3.92
C ALA A 72 -5.91 -11.54 -3.78
N ALA A 73 -7.22 -11.30 -3.93
CA ALA A 73 -8.22 -12.36 -3.83
C ALA A 73 -7.89 -13.53 -4.78
N GLY A 74 -7.84 -14.73 -4.22
CA GLY A 74 -7.49 -15.96 -4.93
C GLY A 74 -5.99 -16.20 -5.13
N LEU A 75 -5.10 -15.32 -4.68
CA LEU A 75 -3.65 -15.54 -4.68
C LEU A 75 -3.19 -16.10 -3.32
N PRO A 76 -2.17 -16.98 -3.29
CA PRO A 76 -1.65 -17.55 -2.06
C PRO A 76 -0.68 -16.59 -1.34
N VAL A 77 -1.13 -15.36 -1.07
CA VAL A 77 -0.33 -14.32 -0.41
C VAL A 77 -0.91 -13.96 0.95
N LYS A 78 -0.04 -13.65 1.91
CA LYS A 78 -0.45 -13.13 3.22
C LYS A 78 -0.63 -11.61 3.14
N LEU A 79 -1.61 -11.09 3.87
CA LEU A 79 -1.90 -9.66 3.91
C LEU A 79 -1.56 -9.11 5.28
N GLY A 80 -0.94 -7.93 5.29
CA GLY A 80 -0.66 -7.19 6.51
C GLY A 80 -0.76 -5.69 6.30
N ARG A 81 -0.62 -4.94 7.40
CA ARG A 81 -0.63 -3.48 7.36
C ARG A 81 0.36 -2.90 8.35
N VAL A 82 1.02 -1.84 7.92
CA VAL A 82 1.75 -0.92 8.79
C VAL A 82 1.08 0.45 8.82
N LEU A 83 1.41 1.25 9.83
CA LEU A 83 1.00 2.64 9.92
C LEU A 83 1.52 3.41 8.68
N HIS A 84 0.72 4.32 8.13
CA HIS A 84 1.18 5.20 7.07
C HIS A 84 2.06 6.34 7.66
N PRO A 85 3.18 6.72 7.03
CA PRO A 85 4.09 7.76 7.53
C PRO A 85 3.56 9.20 7.42
N SER A 86 2.27 9.41 7.15
CA SER A 86 1.77 10.75 6.85
C SER A 86 1.75 11.59 8.12
N PRO A 87 2.23 12.85 8.08
CA PRO A 87 2.17 13.74 9.24
C PRO A 87 0.74 14.11 9.65
N ALA A 88 -0.26 13.83 8.78
CA ALA A 88 -1.67 13.97 9.10
C ALA A 88 -2.14 12.96 10.18
N SER A 89 -1.37 11.90 10.46
CA SER A 89 -1.66 10.96 11.53
C SER A 89 -0.94 11.35 12.83
N PRO A 90 -1.66 11.68 13.92
CA PRO A 90 -1.03 11.93 15.21
C PRO A 90 -0.20 10.74 15.74
N ALA A 91 -0.56 9.52 15.34
CA ALA A 91 0.20 8.32 15.70
C ALA A 91 1.56 8.27 14.99
N ALA A 92 1.64 8.66 13.73
CA ALA A 92 2.90 8.69 12.98
C ALA A 92 3.88 9.72 13.56
N ASN A 93 3.35 10.84 14.05
CA ASN A 93 4.14 11.91 14.68
C ASN A 93 4.76 11.53 16.04
N ARG A 94 4.38 10.38 16.63
CA ARG A 94 4.90 9.89 17.92
C ARG A 94 5.99 8.82 17.79
N GLY A 95 6.52 8.59 16.59
CA GLY A 95 7.50 7.53 16.32
C GLY A 95 6.95 6.52 15.32
N TRP A 96 6.93 6.91 14.03
CA TRP A 96 6.42 6.06 12.96
C TRP A 96 7.31 4.83 12.74
N ALA A 97 8.63 5.00 12.75
CA ALA A 97 9.56 3.93 12.45
C ALA A 97 9.45 2.80 13.48
N GLU A 98 9.44 3.13 14.77
CA GLU A 98 9.27 2.15 15.84
C GLU A 98 7.91 1.45 15.77
N ALA A 99 6.85 2.19 15.43
CA ALA A 99 5.52 1.62 15.28
C ALA A 99 5.44 0.65 14.09
N ALA A 100 5.98 1.03 12.93
CA ALA A 100 6.00 0.19 11.73
C ALA A 100 6.87 -1.06 11.92
N THR A 101 8.06 -0.93 12.53
CA THR A 101 8.93 -2.07 12.86
C THR A 101 8.23 -3.05 13.78
N ARG A 102 7.61 -2.57 14.87
CA ARG A 102 6.85 -3.44 15.78
C ARG A 102 5.73 -4.18 15.04
N GLN A 103 4.99 -3.51 14.17
CA GLN A 103 3.93 -4.14 13.38
C GLN A 103 4.45 -5.21 12.43
N LEU A 104 5.61 -4.99 11.78
CA LEU A 104 6.22 -5.99 10.90
C LEU A 104 6.72 -7.22 11.68
N VAL A 105 7.25 -7.02 12.89
CA VAL A 105 7.64 -8.10 13.79
C VAL A 105 6.43 -8.87 14.32
N GLU A 106 5.36 -8.17 14.74
CA GLU A 106 4.11 -8.78 15.20
C GLU A 106 3.43 -9.62 14.10
N LEU A 107 3.54 -9.20 12.84
CA LEU A 107 3.07 -9.95 11.67
C LEU A 107 3.97 -11.16 11.35
N GLY A 108 5.18 -11.22 11.90
CA GLY A 108 6.19 -12.22 11.56
C GLY A 108 6.85 -12.01 10.19
N VAL A 109 6.76 -10.79 9.63
CA VAL A 109 7.44 -10.41 8.39
C VAL A 109 8.93 -10.18 8.67
N TRP A 110 9.23 -9.49 9.78
CA TRP A 110 10.60 -9.26 10.24
C TRP A 110 10.88 -10.03 11.52
N THR A 111 12.15 -10.38 11.72
CA THR A 111 12.64 -10.90 13.00
C THR A 111 12.88 -9.75 13.98
N ALA A 112 12.59 -10.00 15.27
CA ALA A 112 12.84 -9.05 16.36
C ALA A 112 14.33 -8.79 16.60
#